data_AF-A0A350INK3-F1
#
_entry.id   AF-A0A350INK3-F1
#
_cell.length_a   1.000
_cell.length_b   1.000
_cell.length_c   1.000
_cell.angle_alpha   90.00
_cell.angle_beta   90.00
_cell.angle_gamma   90.00
#
_symmetry.space_group_name_H-M   'P 1'
#
loop_
_entity.id
_entity.type
_entity.pdbx_description
1 polymer ?
#
loop_
_entity_poly.entity_id
_entity_poly.type
_entity_poly.pdbx_seq_one_letter_code
_entity_poly.pdbx_strand_id
1 'polypeptide(L)'
;MFEKIIEFHQNEILQIFAKYKLQYFDEINDCQEIPQWLQNYFNAKINSEIYNLKLHCFANNWFDLSTPEIAASWSAFELALHAKAKFDFRTINSWVLEATQNHINFLIRPCWTLLNFIFKENIELPISIIRQRLLYFDNYQYLLGGIGIYLDENELNPNNSISKEQMNLLINEIESEFFKTKTADEIVDILDPLFEFFNIYNYEDEFLPISALKIFIEDNNWKSLENALIETQKRTNAILWTKAQVKEFLGNYSNIDFENARSNQIPLFNNIGIGNLVGTEDQSNNNLKEKIEEIPEEINKDLE
;
A
#
# COMPACT_ATOMS: atom_id res chain seq x y z
N MET A 1 11.33 6.68 11.07
CA MET A 1 10.59 7.57 12.01
C MET A 1 9.29 6.95 12.50
N PHE A 2 8.48 6.33 11.62
CA PHE A 2 7.21 5.69 11.99
C PHE A 2 7.30 4.21 12.39
N GLU A 3 8.49 3.61 12.38
CA GLU A 3 8.72 2.19 12.71
C GLU A 3 8.09 1.77 14.04
N LYS A 4 8.30 2.54 15.12
CA LYS A 4 7.71 2.23 16.43
C LYS A 4 6.18 2.23 16.44
N ILE A 5 5.56 3.05 15.59
CA ILE A 5 4.10 3.14 15.48
C ILE A 5 3.57 1.96 14.67
N ILE A 6 4.28 1.57 13.62
CA ILE A 6 4.00 0.35 12.85
C ILE A 6 4.12 -0.88 13.76
N GLU A 7 5.21 -0.98 14.53
CA GLU A 7 5.43 -2.07 15.50
C GLU A 7 4.32 -2.11 16.56
N PHE A 8 3.87 -0.95 17.05
CA PHE A 8 2.76 -0.87 18.00
C PHE A 8 1.48 -1.48 17.40
N HIS A 9 1.04 -0.98 16.23
CA HIS A 9 -0.17 -1.47 15.57
C HIS A 9 -0.07 -2.96 15.21
N GLN A 10 1.08 -3.40 14.71
CA GLN A 10 1.33 -4.81 14.42
C GLN A 10 1.16 -5.67 15.68
N ASN A 11 1.73 -5.26 16.81
CA ASN A 11 1.63 -6.02 18.06
C ASN A 11 0.20 -6.07 18.60
N GLU A 12 -0.54 -4.95 18.56
CA GLU A 12 -1.95 -4.91 18.97
C GLU A 12 -2.81 -5.83 18.10
N ILE A 13 -2.63 -5.78 16.79
CA ILE A 13 -3.34 -6.66 15.85
C ILE A 13 -2.99 -8.13 16.12
N LEU A 14 -1.70 -8.47 16.27
CA LEU A 14 -1.29 -9.85 16.54
C LEU A 14 -1.83 -10.39 17.87
N GLN A 15 -2.02 -9.54 18.87
CA GLN A 15 -2.71 -9.92 20.11
C GLN A 15 -4.17 -10.30 19.86
N ILE A 16 -4.88 -9.60 18.96
CA ILE A 16 -6.25 -9.95 18.55
C ILE A 16 -6.27 -11.33 17.88
N PHE A 17 -5.36 -11.58 16.94
CA PHE A 17 -5.21 -12.89 16.29
C PHE A 17 -4.94 -14.01 17.31
N ALA A 18 -4.08 -13.78 18.30
CA ALA A 18 -3.79 -14.75 19.35
C ALA A 18 -4.98 -14.98 20.30
N LYS A 19 -5.66 -13.91 20.71
CA LYS A 19 -6.83 -13.91 21.60
C LYS A 19 -7.97 -14.74 21.00
N TYR A 20 -8.28 -14.52 19.74
CA TYR A 20 -9.39 -15.20 19.05
C TYR A 20 -8.98 -16.44 18.25
N LYS A 21 -7.69 -16.73 18.16
CA LYS A 21 -7.11 -17.85 17.38
C LYS A 21 -7.54 -17.81 15.90
N LEU A 22 -7.58 -16.62 15.33
CA LEU A 22 -7.98 -16.41 13.93
C LEU A 22 -6.98 -17.07 13.00
N GLN A 23 -7.44 -18.01 12.16
CA GLN A 23 -6.61 -18.70 11.18
C GLN A 23 -7.24 -18.72 9.79
N TYR A 24 -8.55 -18.58 9.71
CA TYR A 24 -9.29 -18.61 8.45
C TYR A 24 -9.76 -17.21 8.06
N PHE A 25 -9.87 -16.96 6.76
CA PHE A 25 -10.27 -15.65 6.26
C PHE A 25 -11.68 -15.25 6.67
N ASP A 26 -12.63 -16.18 6.71
CA ASP A 26 -14.00 -15.93 7.20
C ASP A 26 -13.99 -15.44 8.66
N GLU A 27 -13.21 -16.08 9.52
CA GLU A 27 -13.01 -15.64 10.92
C GLU A 27 -12.41 -14.24 11.02
N ILE A 28 -11.43 -13.91 10.16
CA ILE A 28 -10.78 -12.59 10.14
C ILE A 28 -11.76 -11.51 9.67
N ASN A 29 -12.53 -11.80 8.62
CA ASN A 29 -13.49 -10.88 8.01
C ASN A 29 -14.70 -10.60 8.92
N ASP A 30 -15.11 -11.58 9.73
CA ASP A 30 -16.23 -11.44 10.66
C ASP A 30 -15.80 -10.82 12.02
N CYS A 31 -14.50 -10.65 12.26
CA CYS A 31 -13.98 -10.11 13.53
C CYS A 31 -14.05 -8.57 13.57
N GLN A 32 -14.93 -8.03 14.41
CA GLN A 32 -15.12 -6.58 14.58
C GLN A 32 -13.92 -5.85 15.20
N GLU A 33 -13.05 -6.54 15.94
CA GLU A 33 -11.83 -5.94 16.49
C GLU A 33 -10.73 -5.78 15.42
N ILE A 34 -10.84 -6.49 14.29
CA ILE A 34 -9.90 -6.35 13.18
C ILE A 34 -10.29 -5.12 12.35
N PRO A 35 -9.37 -4.16 12.11
CA PRO A 35 -9.66 -2.99 11.29
C PRO A 35 -10.04 -3.34 9.85
N GLN A 36 -10.96 -2.57 9.26
CA GLN A 36 -11.45 -2.80 7.90
C GLN A 36 -10.34 -2.80 6.85
N TRP A 37 -9.35 -1.90 6.98
CA TRP A 37 -8.21 -1.82 6.07
C TRP A 37 -7.38 -3.12 6.06
N LEU A 38 -7.31 -3.82 7.19
CA LEU A 38 -6.61 -5.09 7.29
C LEU A 38 -7.41 -6.23 6.65
N GLN A 39 -8.74 -6.25 6.85
CA GLN A 39 -9.62 -7.21 6.19
C GLN A 39 -9.55 -7.05 4.66
N ASN A 40 -9.58 -5.81 4.17
CA ASN A 40 -9.44 -5.47 2.76
C ASN A 40 -8.09 -5.92 2.21
N TYR A 41 -6.99 -5.70 2.97
CA TYR A 41 -5.66 -6.20 2.60
C TYR A 41 -5.63 -7.72 2.44
N PHE A 42 -6.13 -8.47 3.44
CA PHE A 42 -6.19 -9.93 3.37
C PHE A 42 -7.02 -10.41 2.19
N ASN A 43 -8.20 -9.82 1.98
CA ASN A 43 -9.07 -10.13 0.84
C ASN A 43 -8.36 -9.93 -0.50
N ALA A 44 -7.75 -8.77 -0.70
CA ALA A 44 -7.02 -8.43 -1.93
C ALA A 44 -5.79 -9.33 -2.14
N LYS A 45 -5.11 -9.70 -1.05
CA LYS A 45 -3.96 -10.61 -1.08
C LYS A 45 -4.37 -12.03 -1.47
N ILE A 46 -5.45 -12.57 -0.90
CA ILE A 46 -6.00 -13.88 -1.28
C ILE A 46 -6.36 -13.90 -2.77
N ASN A 47 -7.07 -12.86 -3.25
CA ASN A 47 -7.42 -12.73 -4.67
C ASN A 47 -6.18 -12.70 -5.56
N SER A 48 -5.13 -12.00 -5.15
CA SER A 48 -3.85 -11.97 -5.86
C SER A 48 -3.18 -13.34 -5.91
N GLU A 49 -3.16 -14.10 -4.81
CA GLU A 49 -2.56 -15.44 -4.78
C GLU A 49 -3.35 -16.43 -5.65
N ILE A 50 -4.69 -16.37 -5.62
CA ILE A 50 -5.56 -17.17 -6.50
C ILE A 50 -5.30 -16.82 -7.97
N TYR A 51 -5.17 -15.53 -8.30
CA TYR A 51 -4.84 -15.08 -9.64
C TYR A 51 -3.46 -15.60 -10.11
N ASN A 52 -2.44 -15.53 -9.25
CA ASN A 52 -1.11 -16.07 -9.56
C ASN A 52 -1.16 -17.60 -9.80
N LEU A 53 -1.90 -18.34 -8.97
CA LEU A 53 -2.13 -19.77 -9.15
C LEU A 53 -2.77 -20.06 -10.52
N LYS A 54 -3.78 -19.28 -10.91
CA LYS A 54 -4.41 -19.37 -12.23
C LYS A 54 -3.39 -19.14 -13.34
N LEU A 55 -2.60 -18.09 -13.28
CA LEU A 55 -1.58 -17.81 -14.29
C LEU A 55 -0.58 -18.97 -14.43
N HIS A 56 -0.14 -19.57 -13.31
CA HIS A 56 0.75 -20.72 -13.35
C HIS A 56 0.12 -21.95 -14.03
N CYS A 57 -1.17 -22.20 -13.80
CA CYS A 57 -1.89 -23.28 -14.48
C CYS A 57 -2.09 -23.00 -15.97
N PHE A 58 -2.46 -21.78 -16.35
CA PHE A 58 -2.69 -21.36 -17.74
C PHE A 58 -1.41 -21.26 -18.57
N ALA A 59 -0.25 -21.11 -17.93
CA ALA A 59 1.05 -21.17 -18.62
C ALA A 59 1.41 -22.58 -19.11
N ASN A 60 0.69 -23.62 -18.66
CA ASN A 60 0.92 -24.99 -19.12
C ASN A 60 0.14 -25.27 -20.41
N ASN A 61 0.87 -25.48 -21.51
CA ASN A 61 0.30 -25.73 -22.84
C ASN A 61 -0.34 -27.12 -23.02
N TRP A 62 -0.31 -27.99 -22.01
CA TRP A 62 -0.90 -29.33 -22.12
C TRP A 62 -2.42 -29.34 -21.93
N PHE A 63 -3.00 -28.32 -21.33
CA PHE A 63 -4.41 -28.28 -20.97
C PHE A 63 -5.09 -27.02 -21.51
N ASP A 64 -6.21 -27.20 -22.21
CA ASP A 64 -7.06 -26.10 -22.66
C ASP A 64 -8.04 -25.70 -21.54
N LEU A 65 -7.59 -24.81 -20.67
CA LEU A 65 -8.37 -24.29 -19.55
C LEU A 65 -9.46 -23.29 -20.00
N SER A 66 -9.56 -22.97 -21.30
CA SER A 66 -10.59 -22.08 -21.84
C SER A 66 -11.90 -22.82 -22.17
N THR A 67 -11.89 -24.15 -22.13
CA THR A 67 -13.11 -24.96 -22.31
C THR A 67 -14.16 -24.61 -21.25
N PRO A 68 -15.45 -24.46 -21.62
CA PRO A 68 -16.49 -24.00 -20.69
C PRO A 68 -16.62 -24.84 -19.41
N GLU A 69 -16.44 -26.15 -19.50
CA GLU A 69 -16.53 -27.07 -18.36
C GLU A 69 -15.40 -26.84 -17.35
N ILE A 70 -14.16 -26.66 -17.84
CA ILE A 70 -13.00 -26.38 -17.00
C ILE A 70 -13.10 -24.98 -16.43
N ALA A 71 -13.49 -23.98 -17.23
CA ALA A 71 -13.66 -22.61 -16.77
C ALA A 71 -14.69 -22.50 -15.64
N ALA A 72 -15.84 -23.17 -15.76
CA ALA A 72 -16.87 -23.18 -14.71
C ALA A 72 -16.37 -23.88 -13.43
N SER A 73 -15.69 -25.02 -13.59
CA SER A 73 -15.10 -25.75 -12.46
C SER A 73 -14.01 -24.94 -11.76
N TRP A 74 -13.21 -24.21 -12.53
CA TRP A 74 -12.17 -23.33 -12.03
C TRP A 74 -12.77 -22.18 -11.23
N SER A 75 -13.81 -21.51 -11.73
CA SER A 75 -14.51 -20.45 -10.97
C SER A 75 -15.09 -20.96 -9.64
N ALA A 76 -15.68 -22.16 -9.62
CA ALA A 76 -16.14 -22.77 -8.38
C ALA A 76 -14.97 -23.07 -7.41
N PHE A 77 -13.83 -23.50 -7.95
CA PHE A 77 -12.61 -23.73 -7.18
C PHE A 77 -12.03 -22.43 -6.61
N GLU A 78 -11.97 -21.34 -7.38
CA GLU A 78 -11.55 -20.02 -6.91
C GLU A 78 -12.40 -19.54 -5.73
N LEU A 79 -13.74 -19.68 -5.83
CA LEU A 79 -14.65 -19.33 -4.74
C LEU A 79 -14.40 -20.17 -3.48
N ALA A 80 -14.15 -21.46 -3.64
CA ALA A 80 -13.86 -22.36 -2.52
C ALA A 80 -12.51 -22.02 -1.85
N LEU A 81 -11.47 -21.71 -2.65
CA LEU A 81 -10.17 -21.30 -2.15
C LEU A 81 -10.27 -20.01 -1.34
N HIS A 82 -11.02 -19.03 -1.85
CA HIS A 82 -11.21 -17.75 -1.16
C HIS A 82 -11.95 -17.93 0.17
N ALA A 83 -13.10 -18.60 0.14
CA ALA A 83 -13.96 -18.80 1.32
C ALA A 83 -13.33 -19.68 2.41
N LYS A 84 -12.30 -20.48 2.07
CA LYS A 84 -11.63 -21.39 3.01
C LYS A 84 -10.12 -21.16 3.08
N ALA A 85 -9.67 -19.95 2.73
CA ALA A 85 -8.28 -19.55 2.88
C ALA A 85 -7.86 -19.68 4.35
N LYS A 86 -6.75 -20.37 4.59
CA LYS A 86 -6.17 -20.62 5.90
C LYS A 86 -4.74 -20.11 5.93
N PHE A 87 -4.36 -19.49 7.04
CA PHE A 87 -3.04 -18.91 7.24
C PHE A 87 -2.35 -19.56 8.44
N ASP A 88 -1.04 -19.76 8.31
CA ASP A 88 -0.21 -20.05 9.46
C ASP A 88 0.23 -18.73 10.14
N PHE A 89 0.82 -18.85 11.33
CA PHE A 89 1.26 -17.68 12.09
C PHE A 89 2.33 -16.85 11.36
N ARG A 90 3.19 -17.48 10.55
CA ARG A 90 4.25 -16.78 9.82
C ARG A 90 3.63 -15.91 8.72
N THR A 91 2.64 -16.44 7.99
CA THR A 91 1.88 -15.70 6.99
C THR A 91 1.12 -14.54 7.62
N ILE A 92 0.40 -14.79 8.72
CA ILE A 92 -0.33 -13.74 9.45
C ILE A 92 0.63 -12.62 9.86
N ASN A 93 1.75 -12.95 10.50
CA ASN A 93 2.72 -11.96 10.94
C ASN A 93 3.27 -11.12 9.77
N SER A 94 3.63 -11.76 8.67
CA SER A 94 4.12 -11.06 7.46
C SER A 94 3.06 -10.14 6.87
N TRP A 95 1.83 -10.64 6.70
CA TRP A 95 0.77 -9.87 6.05
C TRP A 95 0.27 -8.73 6.92
N VAL A 96 0.21 -8.89 8.25
CA VAL A 96 -0.13 -7.79 9.17
C VAL A 96 0.93 -6.68 9.07
N LEU A 97 2.22 -7.03 9.04
CA LEU A 97 3.30 -6.06 8.88
C LEU A 97 3.17 -5.31 7.55
N GLU A 98 3.05 -6.05 6.43
CA GLU A 98 2.90 -5.46 5.10
C GLU A 98 1.64 -4.57 5.02
N ALA A 99 0.51 -5.04 5.55
CA ALA A 99 -0.73 -4.28 5.57
C ALA A 99 -0.59 -2.98 6.36
N THR A 100 0.01 -3.03 7.55
CA THR A 100 0.21 -1.85 8.40
C THR A 100 1.13 -0.84 7.72
N GLN A 101 2.21 -1.31 7.06
CA GLN A 101 3.12 -0.48 6.28
C GLN A 101 2.42 0.15 5.07
N ASN A 102 1.62 -0.62 4.34
CA ASN A 102 0.88 -0.12 3.18
C ASN A 102 -0.20 0.88 3.61
N HIS A 103 -0.90 0.61 4.71
CA HIS A 103 -1.93 1.49 5.25
C HIS A 103 -1.35 2.84 5.66
N ILE A 104 -0.30 2.87 6.50
CA ILE A 104 0.32 4.15 6.88
C ILE A 104 0.88 4.89 5.67
N ASN A 105 1.53 4.20 4.72
CA ASN A 105 2.05 4.82 3.50
C ASN A 105 0.93 5.45 2.67
N PHE A 106 -0.21 4.76 2.56
CA PHE A 106 -1.35 5.29 1.84
C PHE A 106 -1.95 6.49 2.57
N LEU A 107 -2.07 6.44 3.91
CA LEU A 107 -2.55 7.56 4.71
C LEU A 107 -1.68 8.81 4.55
N ILE A 108 -0.35 8.69 4.65
CA ILE A 108 0.54 9.87 4.59
C ILE A 108 0.88 10.32 3.17
N ARG A 109 0.79 9.42 2.18
CA ARG A 109 1.19 9.66 0.77
C ARG A 109 0.26 8.93 -0.20
N PRO A 110 -1.02 9.32 -0.30
CA PRO A 110 -1.99 8.60 -1.13
C PRO A 110 -1.59 8.54 -2.61
N CYS A 111 -1.15 9.65 -3.20
CA CYS A 111 -0.82 9.75 -4.62
C CYS A 111 0.42 8.92 -4.96
N TRP A 112 1.50 9.11 -4.20
CA TRP A 112 2.73 8.35 -4.39
C TRP A 112 2.51 6.85 -4.11
N THR A 113 1.73 6.50 -3.09
CA THR A 113 1.44 5.09 -2.77
C THR A 113 0.67 4.42 -3.88
N LEU A 114 -0.38 5.05 -4.42
CA LEU A 114 -1.12 4.47 -5.55
C LEU A 114 -0.19 4.25 -6.75
N LEU A 115 0.62 5.25 -7.13
CA LEU A 115 1.52 5.09 -8.27
C LEU A 115 2.55 3.98 -8.07
N ASN A 116 3.21 3.93 -6.90
CA ASN A 116 4.30 2.99 -6.69
C ASN A 116 3.82 1.58 -6.32
N PHE A 117 2.73 1.47 -5.57
CA PHE A 117 2.14 0.18 -5.27
C PHE A 117 1.50 -0.45 -6.52
N ILE A 118 0.72 0.33 -7.28
CA ILE A 118 0.04 -0.17 -8.48
C ILE A 118 1.03 -0.50 -9.57
N PHE A 119 2.04 0.31 -9.85
CA PHE A 119 2.94 0.04 -10.97
C PHE A 119 4.16 -0.79 -10.58
N LYS A 120 4.67 -0.66 -9.35
CA LYS A 120 5.99 -1.18 -8.96
C LYS A 120 7.03 -0.69 -9.98
N GLU A 121 7.74 -1.63 -10.61
CA GLU A 121 8.73 -1.38 -11.66
C GLU A 121 8.14 -1.33 -13.08
N ASN A 122 6.83 -1.55 -13.25
CA ASN A 122 6.20 -1.57 -14.56
C ASN A 122 5.91 -0.15 -15.05
N ILE A 123 6.13 0.09 -16.33
CA ILE A 123 5.82 1.39 -16.98
C ILE A 123 4.35 1.44 -17.40
N GLU A 124 3.74 0.28 -17.63
CA GLU A 124 2.38 0.14 -18.15
C GLU A 124 1.75 -1.15 -17.62
N LEU A 125 0.45 -1.11 -17.34
CA LEU A 125 -0.31 -2.25 -16.81
C LEU A 125 -1.70 -2.35 -17.46
N PRO A 126 -2.22 -3.57 -17.68
CA PRO A 126 -3.62 -3.77 -18.05
C PRO A 126 -4.57 -3.23 -16.97
N ILE A 127 -5.72 -2.69 -17.39
CA ILE A 127 -6.77 -2.17 -16.49
C ILE A 127 -7.17 -3.20 -15.43
N SER A 128 -7.29 -4.47 -15.80
CA SER A 128 -7.66 -5.56 -14.88
C SER A 128 -6.69 -5.70 -13.71
N ILE A 129 -5.38 -5.56 -13.94
CA ILE A 129 -4.35 -5.61 -12.89
C ILE A 129 -4.42 -4.37 -12.00
N ILE A 130 -4.67 -3.19 -12.59
CA ILE A 130 -4.84 -1.95 -11.85
C ILE A 130 -6.04 -2.06 -10.89
N ARG A 131 -7.19 -2.54 -11.38
CA ARG A 131 -8.38 -2.78 -10.55
C ARG A 131 -8.08 -3.71 -9.37
N GLN A 132 -7.41 -4.83 -9.62
CA GLN A 132 -7.03 -5.76 -8.55
C GLN A 132 -6.14 -5.10 -7.49
N ARG A 133 -5.19 -4.25 -7.89
CA ARG A 133 -4.30 -3.55 -6.95
C ARG A 133 -5.00 -2.42 -6.19
N LEU A 134 -6.05 -1.81 -6.75
CA LEU A 134 -6.86 -0.81 -6.04
C LEU A 134 -7.63 -1.40 -4.85
N LEU A 135 -7.96 -2.70 -4.88
CA LEU A 135 -8.70 -3.39 -3.80
C LEU A 135 -7.94 -3.44 -2.46
N TYR A 136 -6.66 -3.11 -2.45
CA TYR A 136 -5.85 -3.03 -1.22
C TYR A 136 -6.13 -1.76 -0.41
N PHE A 137 -6.85 -0.79 -0.96
CA PHE A 137 -7.03 0.54 -0.39
C PHE A 137 -8.50 0.86 -0.15
N ASP A 138 -8.78 1.54 0.96
CA ASP A 138 -10.13 1.91 1.39
C ASP A 138 -10.25 3.33 1.97
N ASN A 139 -9.15 4.03 2.22
CA ASN A 139 -9.16 5.47 2.48
C ASN A 139 -9.25 6.29 1.18
N TYR A 140 -9.52 7.60 1.31
CA TYR A 140 -9.54 8.55 0.19
C TYR A 140 -10.43 8.11 -0.97
N GLN A 141 -11.71 7.85 -0.66
CA GLN A 141 -12.71 7.37 -1.62
C GLN A 141 -12.90 8.29 -2.83
N TYR A 142 -12.63 9.61 -2.70
CA TYR A 142 -12.66 10.53 -3.83
C TYR A 142 -11.61 10.14 -4.90
N LEU A 143 -10.43 9.70 -4.47
CA LEU A 143 -9.33 9.33 -5.33
C LEU A 143 -9.58 7.96 -5.97
N LEU A 144 -9.94 6.97 -5.15
CA LEU A 144 -10.26 5.61 -5.63
C LEU A 144 -11.47 5.63 -6.58
N GLY A 145 -12.51 6.40 -6.26
CA GLY A 145 -13.70 6.57 -7.09
C GLY A 145 -13.41 7.27 -8.41
N GLY A 146 -12.63 8.36 -8.38
CA GLY A 146 -12.21 9.06 -9.59
C GLY A 146 -11.39 8.17 -10.54
N ILE A 147 -10.46 7.38 -9.99
CA ILE A 147 -9.72 6.39 -10.78
C ILE A 147 -10.67 5.32 -11.33
N GLY A 148 -11.59 4.80 -10.51
CA GLY A 148 -12.58 3.80 -10.92
C GLY A 148 -13.40 4.23 -12.14
N ILE A 149 -13.93 5.46 -12.13
CA ILE A 149 -14.68 6.03 -13.25
C ILE A 149 -13.83 6.07 -14.52
N TYR A 150 -12.59 6.53 -14.43
CA TYR A 150 -11.68 6.56 -15.58
C TYR A 150 -11.41 5.15 -16.13
N LEU A 151 -11.23 4.15 -15.26
CA LEU A 151 -11.05 2.76 -15.68
C LEU A 151 -12.28 2.22 -16.40
N ASP A 152 -13.49 2.50 -15.89
CA ASP A 152 -14.76 2.08 -16.49
C ASP A 152 -14.92 2.67 -17.91
N GLU A 153 -14.60 3.95 -18.09
CA GLU A 153 -14.68 4.64 -19.40
C GLU A 153 -13.70 4.05 -20.44
N ASN A 154 -12.58 3.50 -19.98
CA ASN A 154 -11.51 2.96 -20.81
C ASN A 154 -11.59 1.43 -20.99
N GLU A 155 -12.57 0.75 -20.41
CA GLU A 155 -12.66 -0.72 -20.37
C GLU A 155 -13.18 -1.38 -21.67
N LEU A 156 -13.57 -0.59 -22.67
CA LEU A 156 -14.14 -1.09 -23.94
C LEU A 156 -13.20 -2.02 -24.74
N ASN A 157 -11.91 -2.06 -24.39
CA ASN A 157 -10.96 -3.03 -24.93
C ASN A 157 -10.23 -3.77 -23.79
N PRO A 158 -10.35 -5.10 -23.68
CA PRO A 158 -9.71 -5.89 -22.62
C PRO A 158 -8.17 -5.89 -22.69
N ASN A 159 -7.58 -5.45 -23.81
CA ASN A 159 -6.15 -5.22 -23.96
C ASN A 159 -5.75 -3.77 -23.68
N ASN A 160 -6.66 -2.93 -23.18
CA ASN A 160 -6.33 -1.56 -22.85
C ASN A 160 -5.44 -1.53 -21.61
N SER A 161 -4.34 -0.83 -21.75
CA SER A 161 -3.32 -0.66 -20.73
C SER A 161 -3.15 0.82 -20.43
N ILE A 162 -2.79 1.11 -19.19
CA ILE A 162 -2.58 2.46 -18.72
C ILE A 162 -1.12 2.56 -18.30
N SER A 163 -0.45 3.60 -18.78
CA SER A 163 0.93 3.89 -18.37
C SER A 163 0.97 4.55 -16.99
N LYS A 164 2.10 4.41 -16.29
CA LYS A 164 2.36 5.07 -14.99
C LYS A 164 2.23 6.60 -15.12
N GLU A 165 2.63 7.15 -16.27
CA GLU A 165 2.50 8.57 -16.57
C GLU A 165 1.05 9.01 -16.72
N GLN A 166 0.23 8.26 -17.47
CA GLN A 166 -1.20 8.52 -17.61
C GLN A 166 -1.91 8.46 -16.24
N MET A 167 -1.61 7.45 -15.43
CA MET A 167 -2.15 7.36 -14.06
C MET A 167 -1.72 8.56 -13.21
N ASN A 168 -0.47 9.01 -13.31
CA ASN A 168 0.00 10.17 -12.55
C ASN A 168 -0.75 11.44 -12.97
N LEU A 169 -0.98 11.66 -14.27
CA LEU A 169 -1.77 12.80 -14.73
C LEU A 169 -3.21 12.75 -14.20
N LEU A 170 -3.84 11.57 -14.26
CA LEU A 170 -5.19 11.34 -13.72
C LEU A 170 -5.28 11.63 -12.22
N ILE A 171 -4.36 11.08 -11.42
CA ILE A 171 -4.32 11.32 -9.97
C ILE A 171 -4.22 12.82 -9.67
N ASN A 172 -3.32 13.53 -10.34
CA ASN A 172 -3.15 14.98 -10.15
C ASN A 172 -4.39 15.77 -10.56
N GLU A 173 -5.11 15.35 -11.61
CA GLU A 173 -6.36 15.97 -12.04
C GLU A 173 -7.46 15.78 -10.98
N ILE A 174 -7.64 14.55 -10.48
CA ILE A 174 -8.62 14.24 -9.43
C ILE A 174 -8.33 15.05 -8.17
N GLU A 175 -7.07 15.08 -7.73
CA GLU A 175 -6.64 15.83 -6.55
C GLU A 175 -6.91 17.33 -6.69
N SER A 176 -6.50 17.91 -7.84
CA SER A 176 -6.69 19.32 -8.13
C SER A 176 -8.18 19.70 -8.12
N GLU A 177 -9.03 18.92 -8.79
CA GLU A 177 -10.47 19.18 -8.82
C GLU A 177 -11.12 19.00 -7.44
N PHE A 178 -10.73 17.98 -6.69
CA PHE A 178 -11.29 17.69 -5.37
C PHE A 178 -10.98 18.82 -4.38
N PHE A 179 -9.72 19.23 -4.27
CA PHE A 179 -9.29 20.23 -3.28
C PHE A 179 -9.61 21.68 -3.66
N LYS A 180 -9.86 22.00 -4.94
CA LYS A 180 -10.25 23.35 -5.40
C LYS A 180 -11.44 23.95 -4.67
N THR A 181 -12.35 23.11 -4.17
CA THR A 181 -13.61 23.54 -3.55
C THR A 181 -13.62 23.41 -2.03
N LYS A 182 -12.52 22.92 -1.44
CA LYS A 182 -12.48 22.53 -0.03
C LYS A 182 -12.06 23.68 0.88
N THR A 183 -12.75 23.79 2.00
CA THR A 183 -12.37 24.66 3.11
C THR A 183 -11.30 24.00 3.98
N ALA A 184 -10.62 24.80 4.82
CA ALA A 184 -9.65 24.27 5.78
C ALA A 184 -10.27 23.20 6.70
N ASP A 185 -11.54 23.36 7.07
CA ASP A 185 -12.26 22.39 7.90
C ASP A 185 -12.44 21.05 7.18
N GLU A 186 -12.87 21.08 5.93
CA GLU A 186 -13.04 19.85 5.14
C GLU A 186 -11.69 19.15 4.88
N ILE A 187 -10.61 19.90 4.69
CA ILE A 187 -9.26 19.34 4.53
C ILE A 187 -8.81 18.67 5.81
N VAL A 188 -9.08 19.28 6.96
CA VAL A 188 -8.77 18.69 8.26
C VAL A 188 -9.55 17.40 8.47
N ASP A 189 -10.83 17.34 8.09
CA ASP A 189 -11.63 16.12 8.19
C ASP A 189 -11.11 15.00 7.27
N ILE A 190 -10.50 15.35 6.13
CA ILE A 190 -9.82 14.36 5.26
C ILE A 190 -8.59 13.75 5.97
N LEU A 191 -7.98 14.46 6.92
CA LEU A 191 -6.85 13.98 7.71
C LEU A 191 -7.27 13.14 8.93
N ASP A 192 -8.57 12.98 9.21
CA ASP A 192 -9.05 12.22 10.39
C ASP A 192 -8.45 10.81 10.50
N PRO A 193 -8.35 10.01 9.42
CA PRO A 193 -7.70 8.71 9.50
C PRO A 193 -6.23 8.77 9.95
N LEU A 194 -5.52 9.87 9.67
CA LEU A 194 -4.17 10.07 10.19
C LEU A 194 -4.19 10.35 11.70
N PHE A 195 -5.07 11.22 12.17
CA PHE A 195 -5.21 11.49 13.60
C PHE A 195 -5.53 10.20 14.38
N GLU A 196 -6.49 9.42 13.89
CA GLU A 196 -6.84 8.11 14.45
C GLU A 196 -5.65 7.16 14.48
N PHE A 197 -4.93 7.02 13.36
CA PHE A 197 -3.78 6.11 13.26
C PHE A 197 -2.64 6.49 14.22
N PHE A 198 -2.41 7.78 14.44
CA PHE A 198 -1.35 8.27 15.33
C PHE A 198 -1.77 8.33 16.82
N ASN A 199 -3.07 8.23 17.14
CA ASN A 199 -3.58 8.26 18.52
C ASN A 199 -3.42 6.93 19.28
N ILE A 200 -2.22 6.34 19.25
CA ILE A 200 -1.94 5.01 19.84
C ILE A 200 -2.13 4.92 21.37
N TYR A 201 -2.21 6.05 22.07
CA TYR A 201 -2.39 6.10 23.52
C TYR A 201 -3.81 6.49 23.94
N ASN A 202 -4.74 6.61 22.97
CA ASN A 202 -6.12 7.02 23.22
C ASN A 202 -6.21 8.30 24.06
N TYR A 203 -5.41 9.31 23.71
CA TYR A 203 -5.52 10.61 24.36
C TYR A 203 -6.86 11.26 24.03
N GLU A 204 -7.37 12.09 24.95
CA GLU A 204 -8.60 12.87 24.72
C GLU A 204 -8.44 13.82 23.53
N ASP A 205 -7.24 14.40 23.37
CA ASP A 205 -6.86 15.16 22.19
C ASP A 205 -6.06 14.27 21.22
N GLU A 206 -6.50 14.19 19.97
CA GLU A 206 -5.76 13.51 18.92
C GLU A 206 -4.61 14.37 18.40
N PHE A 207 -3.45 13.75 18.22
CA PHE A 207 -2.23 14.42 17.78
C PHE A 207 -1.71 13.84 16.47
N LEU A 208 -1.26 14.73 15.59
CA LEU A 208 -0.60 14.40 14.34
C LEU A 208 0.87 14.85 14.41
N PRO A 209 1.84 13.96 14.12
CA PRO A 209 3.21 14.38 13.92
C PRO A 209 3.34 15.36 12.76
N ILE A 210 4.03 16.49 13.00
CA ILE A 210 4.28 17.49 11.95
C ILE A 210 5.01 16.86 10.75
N SER A 211 5.85 15.86 10.99
CA SER A 211 6.51 15.12 9.92
C SER A 211 5.53 14.35 9.03
N ALA A 212 4.45 13.78 9.58
CA ALA A 212 3.41 13.11 8.81
C ALA A 212 2.60 14.12 7.98
N LEU A 213 2.21 15.24 8.59
CA LEU A 213 1.53 16.33 7.88
C LEU A 213 2.38 16.90 6.74
N LYS A 214 3.67 17.11 7.00
CA LYS A 214 4.62 17.58 5.99
C LYS A 214 4.68 16.63 4.79
N ILE A 215 4.81 15.33 5.05
CA ILE A 215 4.85 14.32 3.99
C ILE A 215 3.55 14.31 3.16
N PHE A 216 2.39 14.48 3.81
CA PHE A 216 1.11 14.58 3.12
C PHE A 216 1.03 15.84 2.23
N ILE A 217 1.47 16.99 2.74
CA ILE A 217 1.53 18.25 2.00
C ILE A 217 2.48 18.13 0.79
N GLU A 218 3.63 17.47 0.95
CA GLU A 218 4.59 17.20 -0.12
C GLU A 218 3.99 16.30 -1.22
N ASP A 219 3.27 15.25 -0.84
CA ASP A 219 2.60 14.32 -1.78
C ASP A 219 1.55 15.04 -2.64
N ASN A 220 0.87 16.03 -2.06
CA ASN A 220 -0.11 16.87 -2.74
C ASN A 220 0.52 18.09 -3.47
N ASN A 221 1.84 18.25 -3.41
CA ASN A 221 2.58 19.34 -4.06
C ASN A 221 2.12 20.76 -3.62
N TRP A 222 1.69 20.92 -2.37
CA TRP A 222 1.27 22.21 -1.80
C TRP A 222 2.48 22.99 -1.26
N LYS A 223 3.28 23.54 -2.17
CA LYS A 223 4.59 24.15 -1.85
C LYS A 223 4.52 25.35 -0.89
N SER A 224 3.47 26.16 -0.94
CA SER A 224 3.35 27.31 -0.03
C SER A 224 3.02 26.85 1.39
N LEU A 225 2.15 25.85 1.53
CA LEU A 225 1.86 25.18 2.79
C LEU A 225 3.11 24.48 3.36
N GLU A 226 3.90 23.81 2.51
CA GLU A 226 5.15 23.17 2.95
C GLU A 226 6.11 24.21 3.57
N ASN A 227 6.33 25.33 2.89
CA ASN A 227 7.18 26.41 3.38
C ASN A 227 6.63 27.04 4.67
N ALA A 228 5.32 27.28 4.74
CA ALA A 228 4.67 27.83 5.93
C ALA A 228 4.78 26.88 7.13
N LEU A 229 4.66 25.56 6.89
CA LEU A 229 4.78 24.54 7.93
C LEU A 229 6.20 24.51 8.49
N ILE A 230 7.22 24.53 7.62
CA ILE A 230 8.64 24.55 8.02
C ILE A 230 8.95 25.78 8.87
N GLU A 231 8.49 26.97 8.47
CA GLU A 231 8.73 28.19 9.23
C GLU A 231 7.98 28.19 10.57
N THR A 232 6.77 27.64 10.61
CA THR A 232 6.00 27.49 11.86
C THR A 232 6.67 26.51 12.81
N GLN A 233 7.17 25.38 12.29
CA GLN A 233 7.90 24.39 13.07
C GLN A 233 9.19 24.98 13.67
N LYS A 234 9.97 25.75 12.89
CA LYS A 234 11.18 26.43 13.38
C LYS A 234 10.88 27.41 14.53
N ARG A 235 9.75 28.12 14.45
CA ARG A 235 9.35 29.11 15.47
C ARG A 235 8.82 28.47 16.75
N THR A 236 8.04 27.41 16.63
CA THR A 236 7.34 26.77 17.76
C THR A 236 8.14 25.64 18.40
N ASN A 237 9.08 25.05 17.65
CA ASN A 237 9.77 23.80 18.00
C ASN A 237 8.79 22.64 18.32
N ALA A 238 7.56 22.72 17.83
CA ALA A 238 6.56 21.69 18.00
C ALA A 238 6.90 20.45 17.16
N ILE A 239 6.49 19.28 17.63
CA ILE A 239 6.68 17.99 16.94
C ILE A 239 5.33 17.32 16.66
N LEU A 240 4.34 17.57 17.52
CA LEU A 240 2.98 17.07 17.44
C LEU A 240 2.02 18.25 17.43
N TRP A 241 0.96 18.16 16.62
CA TRP A 241 -0.13 19.14 16.57
C TRP A 241 -1.48 18.49 16.81
N THR A 242 -2.36 19.17 17.54
CA THR A 242 -3.76 18.77 17.66
C THR A 242 -4.54 19.07 16.39
N LYS A 243 -5.71 18.44 16.22
CA LYS A 243 -6.65 18.75 15.12
C LYS A 243 -6.95 20.25 15.02
N ALA A 244 -7.12 20.93 16.17
CA ALA A 244 -7.34 22.37 16.23
C ALA A 244 -6.15 23.20 15.71
N GLN A 245 -4.92 22.79 16.03
CA GLN A 245 -3.71 23.47 15.55
C GLN A 245 -3.51 23.27 14.05
N VAL A 246 -3.78 22.07 13.51
CA VAL A 246 -3.75 21.82 12.07
C VAL A 246 -4.81 22.67 11.34
N LYS A 247 -6.01 22.76 11.91
CA LYS A 247 -7.09 23.62 11.38
C LYS A 247 -6.71 25.09 11.36
N GLU A 248 -6.16 25.60 12.45
CA GLU A 248 -5.69 26.99 12.52
C GLU A 248 -4.59 27.26 11.49
N PHE A 249 -3.63 26.35 11.37
CA PHE A 249 -2.58 26.42 10.36
C PHE A 249 -3.16 26.46 8.94
N LEU A 250 -4.02 25.50 8.59
CA LEU A 250 -4.63 25.45 7.26
C LEU A 250 -5.50 26.68 7.01
N GLY A 251 -6.30 27.16 7.96
CA GLY A 251 -7.11 28.37 7.80
C GLY A 251 -6.29 29.64 7.55
N ASN A 252 -5.07 29.72 8.11
CA ASN A 252 -4.19 30.86 7.94
C ASN A 252 -3.44 30.85 6.59
N TYR A 253 -3.27 29.69 5.96
CA TYR A 253 -2.38 29.52 4.79
C TYR A 253 -3.04 28.85 3.57
N SER A 254 -4.28 28.36 3.67
CA SER A 254 -5.02 27.65 2.61
C SER A 254 -5.23 28.52 1.37
N ASN A 255 -5.51 29.80 1.55
CA ASN A 255 -5.79 30.73 0.45
C ASN A 255 -4.59 30.93 -0.51
N ILE A 256 -3.40 30.39 -0.20
CA ILE A 256 -2.18 30.58 -0.97
C ILE A 256 -1.97 29.44 -1.99
N ASP A 257 -2.37 28.20 -1.69
CA ASP A 257 -2.11 27.04 -2.59
C ASP A 257 -3.33 26.49 -3.32
N PHE A 258 -4.54 26.60 -2.76
CA PHE A 258 -5.75 26.14 -3.47
C PHE A 258 -6.08 27.00 -4.71
N GLU A 259 -5.48 28.20 -4.82
CA GLU A 259 -5.48 28.98 -6.06
C GLU A 259 -4.32 28.61 -7.02
N ASN A 260 -3.15 28.17 -6.53
CA ASN A 260 -1.99 27.78 -7.38
C ASN A 260 -2.15 26.39 -8.01
N ALA A 261 -2.97 25.51 -7.42
CA ALA A 261 -3.43 24.26 -8.05
C ALA A 261 -4.21 24.50 -9.36
N ARG A 262 -4.60 25.75 -9.67
CA ARG A 262 -5.26 26.15 -10.91
C ARG A 262 -4.33 26.32 -12.12
N SER A 263 -2.99 26.35 -11.94
CA SER A 263 -2.10 26.88 -13.00
C SER A 263 -0.86 26.06 -13.39
N ASN A 264 -0.54 24.94 -12.75
CA ASN A 264 0.68 24.20 -13.09
C ASN A 264 0.42 22.75 -13.53
N GLN A 265 0.63 22.51 -14.83
CA GLN A 265 1.26 21.26 -15.29
C GLN A 265 2.78 21.36 -15.04
N ILE A 266 3.47 20.19 -15.03
CA ILE A 266 4.94 19.96 -15.24
C ILE A 266 5.79 19.81 -13.95
N PRO A 267 6.90 19.00 -13.87
CA PRO A 267 7.45 17.95 -14.74
C PRO A 267 7.64 16.54 -14.09
N LEU A 268 7.84 15.55 -14.96
CA LEU A 268 8.42 14.22 -14.69
C LEU A 268 9.72 14.27 -13.87
N PHE A 269 9.83 13.33 -12.93
CA PHE A 269 11.00 12.80 -12.22
C PHE A 269 12.26 13.68 -12.11
N ASN A 270 12.68 13.93 -10.86
CA ASN A 270 14.10 13.92 -10.54
C ASN A 270 14.39 12.95 -9.38
N ASN A 271 15.24 11.98 -9.69
CA ASN A 271 15.89 11.06 -8.76
C ASN A 271 16.45 11.80 -7.55
N ILE A 272 15.95 11.45 -6.36
CA ILE A 272 16.71 11.54 -5.11
C ILE A 272 16.63 10.17 -4.47
N GLY A 273 17.79 9.52 -4.37
CA GLY A 273 17.94 8.15 -3.93
C GLY A 273 17.51 7.93 -2.49
N ILE A 274 16.83 6.79 -2.29
CA ILE A 274 16.86 5.99 -1.08
C ILE A 274 17.20 4.59 -1.63
N GLY A 275 18.44 4.08 -1.53
CA GLY A 275 19.19 3.97 -0.30
C GLY A 275 18.74 2.71 0.44
N ASN A 276 18.97 1.54 -0.18
CA ASN A 276 19.07 0.19 0.39
C ASN A 276 18.34 -0.10 1.71
N LEU A 277 17.16 -0.71 1.59
CA LEU A 277 16.69 -1.73 2.53
C LEU A 277 16.09 -2.90 1.73
N VAL A 278 16.96 -3.61 1.02
CA VAL A 278 16.70 -4.99 0.59
C VAL A 278 17.61 -5.86 1.45
N GLY A 279 16.98 -6.59 2.38
CA GLY A 279 17.62 -7.66 3.11
C GLY A 279 18.20 -8.67 2.14
N THR A 280 19.45 -9.01 2.37
CA THR A 280 20.21 -10.05 1.70
C THR A 280 19.52 -11.40 1.86
N GLU A 281 19.01 -11.97 0.76
CA GLU A 281 18.83 -13.42 0.63
C GLU A 281 19.83 -13.96 -0.41
N ASP A 282 20.79 -14.71 0.13
CA ASP A 282 21.51 -15.85 -0.44
C ASP A 282 21.82 -15.86 -1.95
N GLN A 283 22.97 -15.26 -2.29
CA GLN A 283 23.84 -15.73 -3.37
C GLN A 283 25.05 -16.47 -2.78
N SER A 284 24.82 -17.68 -2.30
CA SER A 284 25.85 -18.62 -1.88
C SER A 284 25.63 -19.98 -2.55
N ASN A 285 25.50 -19.98 -3.88
CA ASN A 285 25.52 -21.19 -4.69
C ASN A 285 26.07 -20.88 -6.08
N ASN A 286 27.39 -20.64 -6.16
CA ASN A 286 28.21 -20.80 -7.37
C ASN A 286 29.66 -20.41 -7.06
N ASN A 287 30.38 -21.24 -6.29
CA ASN A 287 31.86 -21.23 -6.24
C ASN A 287 32.45 -22.46 -5.51
N LEU A 288 31.94 -23.66 -5.80
CA LEU A 288 32.53 -24.93 -5.32
C LEU A 288 32.63 -25.99 -6.43
N LYS A 289 32.86 -25.54 -7.66
CA LYS A 289 33.33 -26.39 -8.75
C LYS A 289 34.47 -25.69 -9.46
N GLU A 290 35.66 -25.83 -8.91
CA GLU A 290 36.91 -26.05 -9.64
C GLU A 290 38.10 -25.94 -8.68
N LYS A 291 39.00 -26.92 -8.77
CA LYS A 291 40.29 -27.06 -8.06
C LYS A 291 40.21 -27.47 -6.58
N ILE A 292 40.32 -28.77 -6.35
CA ILE A 292 41.54 -29.40 -5.81
C ILE A 292 41.51 -30.88 -6.23
N GLU A 293 42.26 -31.18 -7.28
CA GLU A 293 42.92 -32.48 -7.43
C GLU A 293 44.09 -32.49 -6.44
N GLU A 294 44.12 -33.44 -5.52
CA GLU A 294 45.32 -34.19 -5.11
C GLU A 294 44.90 -35.23 -4.06
N ILE A 295 44.79 -36.47 -4.51
CA ILE A 295 44.68 -37.69 -3.68
C ILE A 295 46.10 -38.03 -3.20
N PRO A 296 46.26 -38.41 -1.93
CA PRO A 296 46.89 -39.71 -1.67
C PRO A 296 46.05 -40.64 -0.79
N GLU A 297 46.32 -41.92 -1.01
CA GLU A 297 45.67 -43.13 -0.52
C GLU A 297 45.75 -43.37 1.01
N GLU A 298 44.94 -44.34 1.44
CA GLU A 298 44.97 -45.10 2.70
C GLU A 298 44.39 -44.42 3.96
N ILE A 299 43.23 -44.87 4.42
CA ILE A 299 43.11 -46.01 5.36
C ILE A 299 41.64 -46.45 5.45
N ASN A 300 41.49 -47.75 5.23
CA ASN A 300 40.31 -48.57 5.38
C ASN A 300 40.12 -48.90 6.88
N LYS A 301 38.91 -48.73 7.44
CA LYS A 301 38.25 -49.72 8.33
C LYS A 301 37.04 -49.21 9.12
N ASP A 302 36.05 -50.11 9.14
CA ASP A 302 35.05 -50.38 10.17
C ASP A 302 33.88 -49.38 10.32
N LEU A 303 32.73 -49.74 9.75
CA LEU A 303 31.63 -50.38 10.51
C LEU A 303 30.49 -50.77 9.57
N GLU A 304 30.08 -52.04 9.71
CA GLU A 304 29.04 -52.78 8.98
C GLU A 304 27.63 -52.21 9.13
#